data_AF-A0AA85EN81-F1
#
_entry.id   AF-A0AA85EN81-F1
#
_cell.length_a   1.000
_cell.length_b   1.000
_cell.length_c   1.000
_cell.angle_alpha   90.00
_cell.angle_beta   90.00
_cell.angle_gamma   90.00
#
_symmetry.space_group_name_H-M   'P 1'
#
loop_
_entity.id
_entity.type
_entity.pdbx_description
1 polymer ?
#
loop_
_entity_poly.entity_id
_entity_poly.type
_entity_poly.pdbx_seq_one_letter_code
_entity_poly.pdbx_strand_id
1 'polypeptide(L)'
;MDEEELSFIPHSKSYVWKPPIKLSDCSSEYLQNCPVDYSLLENPFNSKPEVYDPKKEAKLWQGLGILTTNTSEIDSEKPPSENPYYLTSVPALHSKRELKRIRRAERKSKLSNWFDLPRADITEEDRDDLELIRLRRAISSDTHVRRSDGKSAYFQRGVVVDDPGSFYDRLPRKQRGKTLVDELLANAEIMKAQRKRYAKIARTMAEKRAAIKRKEQQQMKRLKTGRKKQQATVVVRE
;
A
#
# COMPACT_ATOMS: atom_id res chain seq x y z
N MET A 1 39.79 52.17 -24.23
CA MET A 1 40.13 52.62 -25.59
C MET A 1 41.31 51.75 -25.98
N ASP A 2 41.12 50.55 -26.51
CA ASP A 2 40.11 50.19 -27.52
C ASP A 2 39.67 48.73 -27.36
N GLU A 3 38.37 48.53 -27.53
CA GLU A 3 37.73 47.23 -27.65
C GLU A 3 37.92 46.74 -29.09
N GLU A 4 38.52 45.57 -29.28
CA GLU A 4 38.47 44.87 -30.56
C GLU A 4 37.66 43.59 -30.40
N GLU A 5 36.54 43.63 -31.11
CA GLU A 5 35.39 42.74 -31.09
C GLU A 5 35.76 41.33 -31.55
N LEU A 6 35.40 40.34 -30.73
CA LEU A 6 35.33 38.94 -31.16
C LEU A 6 34.20 38.80 -32.19
N SER A 7 34.57 38.83 -33.47
CA SER A 7 33.65 38.59 -34.58
C SER A 7 33.11 37.16 -34.54
N PHE A 8 31.81 37.03 -34.29
CA PHE A 8 31.09 35.77 -34.26
C PHE A 8 30.81 35.31 -35.70
N ILE A 9 31.38 34.19 -36.12
CA ILE A 9 31.14 33.61 -37.45
C ILE A 9 29.73 32.99 -37.47
N PRO A 10 28.81 33.44 -38.35
CA PRO A 10 27.46 32.89 -38.41
C PRO A 10 27.48 31.47 -39.00
N HIS A 11 26.93 30.52 -38.25
CA HIS A 11 26.77 29.11 -38.63
C HIS A 11 25.55 28.97 -39.57
N SER A 12 25.67 29.40 -40.83
CA SER A 12 24.55 29.34 -41.79
C SER A 12 24.75 28.40 -42.98
N LYS A 13 25.81 27.59 -42.99
CA LYS A 13 25.96 26.49 -43.97
C LYS A 13 26.40 25.22 -43.24
N SER A 14 25.54 24.20 -43.24
CA SER A 14 25.85 22.87 -42.73
C SER A 14 27.00 22.27 -43.56
N TYR A 15 28.22 22.36 -43.04
CA TYR A 15 29.39 21.77 -43.68
C TYR A 15 29.38 20.26 -43.39
N VAL A 16 28.80 19.48 -44.30
CA VAL A 16 28.89 18.01 -44.23
C VAL A 16 30.27 17.64 -44.78
N TRP A 17 31.15 17.16 -43.88
CA TRP A 17 32.46 16.66 -44.25
C TRP A 17 32.34 15.50 -45.25
N LYS A 18 33.09 15.58 -46.36
CA LYS A 18 33.17 14.51 -47.37
C LYS A 18 34.58 13.90 -47.34
N PRO A 19 34.70 12.56 -47.29
CA PRO A 19 36.01 11.91 -47.31
C PRO A 19 36.72 12.12 -48.66
N PRO A 20 38.06 12.10 -48.68
CA PRO A 20 38.87 12.41 -49.86
C PRO A 20 38.87 11.32 -50.95
N ILE A 21 38.14 10.22 -50.78
CA ILE A 21 38.04 9.11 -51.74
C ILE A 21 36.55 8.77 -51.94
N LYS A 22 36.12 8.62 -53.19
CA LYS A 22 34.76 8.13 -53.51
C LYS A 22 34.71 6.65 -53.14
N LEU A 23 33.89 6.28 -52.15
CA LEU A 23 33.67 4.88 -51.72
C LEU A 23 32.89 4.05 -52.77
N SER A 24 32.96 4.38 -54.06
CA SER A 24 32.25 3.66 -55.11
C SER A 24 32.96 2.40 -55.59
N ASP A 25 34.26 2.22 -55.29
CA ASP A 25 35.07 1.23 -56.02
C ASP A 25 35.73 0.17 -55.11
N CYS A 26 35.25 -0.03 -53.87
CA CYS A 26 35.78 -1.07 -52.98
C CYS A 26 34.75 -2.12 -52.52
N SER A 27 33.56 -2.18 -53.13
CA SER A 27 32.51 -3.13 -52.69
C SER A 27 32.04 -4.11 -53.76
N SER A 28 32.32 -3.93 -55.06
CA SER A 28 31.76 -4.84 -56.08
C SER A 28 32.41 -6.22 -56.10
N GLU A 29 33.73 -6.33 -55.87
CA GLU A 29 34.42 -7.62 -55.85
C GLU A 29 34.38 -8.30 -54.48
N TYR A 30 34.37 -7.52 -53.39
CA TYR A 30 34.37 -8.06 -52.03
C TYR A 30 32.99 -8.60 -51.59
N LEU A 31 31.90 -8.18 -52.25
CA LEU A 31 30.54 -8.63 -51.97
C LEU A 31 30.10 -9.88 -52.75
N GLN A 32 30.85 -10.33 -53.75
CA GLN A 32 30.48 -11.55 -54.51
C GLN A 32 30.65 -12.84 -53.71
N ASN A 33 31.47 -12.83 -52.65
CA ASN A 33 31.80 -14.04 -51.87
C ASN A 33 31.28 -13.99 -50.42
N CYS A 34 30.29 -13.14 -50.12
CA CYS A 34 29.69 -13.13 -48.80
C CYS A 34 28.40 -13.98 -48.79
N PRO A 35 28.29 -14.98 -47.89
CA PRO A 35 27.14 -15.90 -47.84
C PRO A 35 25.88 -15.28 -47.22
N VAL A 36 25.89 -13.97 -46.97
CA VAL A 36 24.77 -13.24 -46.36
C VAL A 36 23.96 -12.60 -47.50
N ASP A 37 22.70 -12.98 -47.62
CA ASP A 37 21.79 -12.45 -48.62
C ASP A 37 21.53 -10.96 -48.37
N TYR A 38 22.14 -10.10 -49.18
CA TYR A 38 22.13 -8.63 -49.00
C TYR A 38 20.78 -7.99 -49.32
N SER A 39 19.83 -8.74 -49.89
CA SER A 39 18.42 -8.32 -50.02
C SER A 39 17.77 -7.96 -48.67
N LEU A 40 18.27 -8.52 -47.56
CA LEU A 40 17.82 -8.21 -46.21
C LEU A 40 18.35 -6.88 -45.65
N LEU A 41 19.34 -6.28 -46.33
CA LEU A 41 19.94 -4.99 -45.97
C LEU A 41 19.42 -3.83 -46.83
N GLU A 42 18.62 -4.12 -47.86
CA GLU A 42 17.90 -3.09 -48.60
C GLU A 42 16.82 -2.49 -47.70
N ASN A 43 16.75 -1.15 -47.66
CA ASN A 43 15.74 -0.46 -46.88
C ASN A 43 14.35 -0.75 -47.48
N PRO A 44 13.47 -1.52 -46.80
CA PRO A 44 12.19 -1.97 -47.37
C PRO A 44 11.21 -0.81 -47.59
N PHE A 45 11.55 0.40 -47.14
CA PHE A 45 10.74 1.62 -47.26
C PHE A 45 11.16 2.52 -48.44
N ASN A 46 12.10 2.09 -49.29
CA ASN A 46 12.47 2.87 -50.49
C ASN A 46 11.56 2.58 -51.70
N SER A 47 10.91 1.41 -51.76
CA SER A 47 9.84 1.15 -52.72
C SER A 47 8.56 1.86 -52.28
N LYS A 48 7.85 2.49 -53.23
CA LYS A 48 6.49 2.99 -52.98
C LYS A 48 5.66 1.86 -52.37
N PRO A 49 4.88 2.10 -51.29
CA PRO A 49 4.04 1.06 -50.70
C PRO A 49 3.15 0.47 -51.80
N GLU A 50 3.11 -0.86 -51.89
CA GLU A 50 2.25 -1.55 -52.84
C GLU A 50 0.80 -1.10 -52.66
N VAL A 51 0.08 -0.94 -53.78
CA VAL A 51 -1.32 -0.49 -53.75
C VAL A 51 -2.14 -1.49 -52.94
N TYR A 52 -2.73 -0.98 -51.86
CA TYR A 52 -3.46 -1.77 -50.88
C TYR A 52 -4.74 -2.37 -51.48
N ASP A 53 -4.77 -3.70 -51.58
CA ASP A 53 -5.95 -4.47 -51.99
C ASP A 53 -6.67 -5.05 -50.76
N PRO A 54 -7.86 -4.54 -50.38
CA PRO A 54 -8.55 -4.95 -49.15
C PRO A 54 -8.92 -6.44 -49.15
N LYS A 55 -9.09 -7.06 -50.32
CA LYS A 55 -9.37 -8.49 -50.47
C LYS A 55 -8.16 -9.39 -50.17
N LYS A 56 -6.96 -8.96 -50.58
CA LYS A 56 -5.72 -9.70 -50.32
C LYS A 56 -5.38 -9.64 -48.85
N GLU A 57 -5.57 -8.47 -48.24
CA GLU A 57 -5.38 -8.29 -46.82
C GLU A 57 -6.36 -9.12 -46.00
N ALA A 58 -7.66 -9.11 -46.33
CA ALA A 58 -8.65 -9.97 -45.66
C ALA A 58 -8.28 -11.46 -45.74
N LYS A 59 -7.71 -11.91 -46.86
CA LYS A 59 -7.21 -13.28 -47.04
C LYS A 59 -5.97 -13.58 -46.19
N LEU A 60 -5.05 -12.62 -46.09
CA LEU A 60 -3.88 -12.71 -45.20
C LEU A 60 -4.30 -12.78 -43.73
N TRP A 61 -5.25 -11.95 -43.31
CA TRP A 61 -5.80 -11.98 -41.95
C TRP A 61 -6.57 -13.26 -41.66
N GLN A 62 -7.28 -13.84 -42.64
CA GLN A 62 -7.90 -15.16 -42.51
C GLN A 62 -6.87 -16.27 -42.25
N GLY A 63 -5.70 -16.21 -42.92
CA GLY A 63 -4.62 -17.18 -42.73
C GLY A 63 -3.88 -17.04 -41.40
N LEU A 64 -3.88 -15.83 -40.81
CA LEU A 64 -3.17 -15.53 -39.57
C LEU A 64 -3.96 -15.85 -38.29
N GLY A 65 -5.13 -16.50 -38.41
CA GLY A 65 -5.83 -17.16 -37.29
C GLY A 65 -6.34 -16.22 -36.18
N ILE A 66 -6.24 -14.91 -36.36
CA ILE A 66 -6.71 -13.91 -35.40
C ILE A 66 -7.82 -13.14 -36.10
N LEU A 67 -9.05 -13.61 -35.93
CA LEU A 67 -10.32 -12.85 -35.85
C LEU A 67 -11.49 -13.78 -36.22
N THR A 68 -12.09 -14.38 -35.21
CA THR A 68 -13.45 -14.92 -35.29
C THR A 68 -14.44 -13.77 -35.03
N THR A 69 -15.15 -13.29 -36.05
CA THR A 69 -16.24 -12.30 -35.88
C THR A 69 -17.61 -12.97 -35.73
N ASN A 70 -17.68 -14.10 -35.03
CA ASN A 70 -18.94 -14.78 -34.79
C ASN A 70 -19.25 -14.74 -33.30
N THR A 71 -20.12 -13.79 -32.96
CA THR A 71 -20.94 -13.81 -31.75
C THR A 71 -21.80 -15.07 -31.76
N SER A 72 -21.30 -16.13 -31.14
CA SER A 72 -22.13 -17.21 -30.63
C SER A 72 -21.48 -17.70 -29.35
N GLU A 73 -22.23 -17.58 -28.27
CA GLU A 73 -21.95 -18.10 -26.95
C GLU A 73 -21.47 -19.55 -27.04
N ILE A 74 -20.22 -19.79 -26.67
CA ILE A 74 -19.68 -21.13 -26.46
C ILE A 74 -19.10 -21.13 -25.05
N ASP A 75 -19.94 -21.57 -24.11
CA ASP A 75 -19.50 -22.14 -22.85
C ASP A 75 -18.55 -23.30 -23.18
N SER A 76 -17.25 -23.02 -23.14
CA SER A 76 -16.21 -24.03 -23.29
C SER A 76 -15.38 -24.06 -22.02
N GLU A 77 -15.70 -25.01 -21.16
CA GLU A 77 -14.86 -25.52 -20.07
C GLU A 77 -13.63 -26.26 -20.64
N LYS A 78 -12.85 -25.59 -21.49
CA LYS A 78 -11.59 -26.12 -22.00
C LYS A 78 -10.49 -25.15 -21.60
N PRO A 79 -9.50 -25.58 -20.80
CA PRO A 79 -8.38 -24.71 -20.48
C PRO A 79 -7.74 -24.26 -21.80
N PRO A 80 -7.39 -22.97 -21.92
CA PRO A 80 -6.76 -22.45 -23.13
C PRO A 80 -5.57 -23.34 -23.46
N SER A 81 -5.54 -23.86 -24.69
CA SER A 81 -4.49 -24.76 -25.18
C SER A 81 -3.12 -24.22 -24.78
N GLU A 82 -2.44 -24.95 -23.90
CA GLU A 82 -1.14 -24.60 -23.36
C GLU A 82 -0.10 -24.68 -24.48
N ASN A 83 0.06 -23.59 -25.24
CA ASN A 83 1.22 -23.43 -26.10
C ASN A 83 2.44 -23.20 -25.17
N PRO A 84 3.41 -24.14 -25.08
CA PRO A 84 4.51 -24.07 -24.11
C PRO A 84 5.46 -22.91 -24.38
N TYR A 85 5.40 -22.31 -25.57
CA TYR A 85 6.27 -21.23 -26.01
C TYR A 85 5.84 -19.83 -25.54
N TYR A 86 4.55 -19.60 -25.25
CA TYR A 86 4.03 -18.25 -25.00
C TYR A 86 3.55 -18.03 -23.57
N LEU A 87 3.51 -19.06 -22.74
CA LEU A 87 3.12 -18.96 -21.32
C LEU A 87 4.26 -18.49 -20.41
N THR A 88 5.50 -18.52 -20.89
CA THR A 88 6.64 -17.95 -20.15
C THR A 88 6.78 -16.48 -20.53
N SER A 89 5.84 -15.64 -20.07
CA SER A 89 6.07 -14.20 -20.15
C SER A 89 7.37 -13.92 -19.39
N VAL A 90 8.43 -13.54 -20.11
CA VAL A 90 9.70 -13.13 -19.51
C VAL A 90 9.37 -12.16 -18.39
N PRO A 91 9.81 -12.39 -17.14
CA PRO A 91 9.48 -11.50 -16.04
C PRO A 91 9.88 -10.09 -16.45
N ALA A 92 8.96 -9.14 -16.27
CA ALA A 92 9.18 -7.76 -16.71
C ALA A 92 10.56 -7.29 -16.26
N LEU A 93 11.39 -6.78 -17.18
CA LEU A 93 12.72 -6.29 -16.83
C LEU A 93 12.59 -5.14 -15.84
N HIS A 94 12.83 -5.43 -14.56
CA HIS A 94 12.82 -4.43 -13.51
C HIS A 94 14.12 -3.61 -13.54
N SER A 95 14.00 -2.29 -13.43
CA SER A 95 15.17 -1.43 -13.28
C SER A 95 15.97 -1.82 -12.02
N LYS A 96 17.28 -1.52 -11.99
CA LYS A 96 18.13 -1.76 -10.79
C LYS A 96 17.54 -1.12 -9.52
N ARG A 97 16.89 0.04 -9.66
CA ARG A 97 16.21 0.74 -8.56
C ARG A 97 14.99 -0.02 -8.06
N GLU A 98 14.19 -0.55 -8.99
CA GLU A 98 12.99 -1.34 -8.67
C GLU A 98 13.35 -2.65 -7.97
N LEU A 99 14.35 -3.38 -8.47
CA LEU A 99 14.87 -4.57 -7.80
C LEU A 99 15.32 -4.27 -6.36
N LYS A 100 15.99 -3.13 -6.14
CA LYS A 100 16.40 -2.70 -4.80
C LYS A 100 15.19 -2.37 -3.91
N ARG A 101 14.09 -1.84 -4.47
CA ARG A 101 12.84 -1.57 -3.75
C ARG A 101 12.15 -2.87 -3.35
N ILE A 102 12.00 -3.81 -4.29
CA ILE A 102 11.39 -5.13 -4.05
C ILE A 102 12.16 -5.87 -2.95
N ARG A 103 13.49 -5.99 -3.06
CA ARG A 103 14.33 -6.62 -2.03
C ARG A 103 14.24 -5.95 -0.66
N ARG A 104 13.95 -4.65 -0.59
CA ARG A 104 13.72 -3.94 0.68
C ARG A 104 12.33 -4.22 1.23
N ALA A 105 11.33 -4.33 0.37
CA ALA A 105 9.97 -4.69 0.76
C ALA A 105 9.91 -6.12 1.30
N GLU A 106 10.54 -7.08 0.62
CA GLU A 106 10.68 -8.48 1.05
C GLU A 106 11.38 -8.58 2.43
N ARG A 107 12.45 -7.83 2.64
CA ARG A 107 13.12 -7.78 3.96
C ARG A 107 12.30 -7.11 5.06
N LYS A 108 11.31 -6.28 4.70
CA LYS A 108 10.40 -5.63 5.64
C LYS A 108 9.12 -6.43 5.87
N SER A 109 8.79 -7.38 5.00
CA SER A 109 7.59 -8.20 5.14
C SER A 109 7.78 -9.34 6.14
N LYS A 110 9.03 -9.78 6.35
CA LYS A 110 9.37 -10.88 7.26
C LYS A 110 10.49 -10.48 8.21
N LEU A 111 10.42 -10.94 9.44
CA LEU A 111 11.48 -10.74 10.43
C LEU A 111 12.48 -11.91 10.38
N SER A 112 13.57 -11.74 9.63
CA SER A 112 14.56 -12.80 9.38
C SER A 112 15.19 -13.38 10.65
N ASN A 113 15.40 -12.55 11.68
CA ASN A 113 16.02 -12.98 12.94
C ASN A 113 15.06 -13.78 13.83
N TRP A 114 13.79 -13.90 13.43
CA TRP A 114 12.75 -14.58 14.19
C TRP A 114 11.90 -15.44 13.27
N PHE A 115 12.52 -16.49 12.71
CA PHE A 115 11.85 -17.51 11.89
C PHE A 115 10.89 -16.95 10.83
N ASP A 116 11.30 -15.84 10.19
CA ASP A 116 10.51 -15.16 9.15
C ASP A 116 9.11 -14.73 9.60
N LEU A 117 8.96 -14.27 10.84
CA LEU A 117 7.67 -13.78 11.36
C LEU A 117 7.08 -12.71 10.44
N PRO A 118 5.85 -12.92 9.93
CA PRO A 118 5.27 -12.01 8.96
C PRO A 118 4.89 -10.68 9.60
N ARG A 119 4.95 -9.63 8.79
CA ARG A 119 4.36 -8.33 9.09
C ARG A 119 2.89 -8.37 8.74
N ALA A 120 2.03 -8.51 9.75
CA ALA A 120 0.59 -8.57 9.54
C ALA A 120 0.01 -7.20 9.14
N ASP A 121 -0.92 -7.24 8.19
CA ASP A 121 -1.79 -6.11 7.89
C ASP A 121 -2.86 -6.02 8.98
N ILE A 122 -2.92 -4.89 9.67
CA ILE A 122 -3.75 -4.74 10.87
C ILE A 122 -5.22 -4.62 10.45
N THR A 123 -6.01 -5.68 10.64
CA THR A 123 -7.47 -5.68 10.50
C THR A 123 -8.14 -4.97 11.68
N GLU A 124 -9.44 -4.69 11.62
CA GLU A 124 -10.18 -4.08 12.74
C GLU A 124 -10.21 -5.00 13.97
N GLU A 125 -10.47 -6.29 13.77
CA GLU A 125 -10.44 -7.31 14.83
C GLU A 125 -9.06 -7.38 15.52
N ASP A 126 -7.98 -7.29 14.73
CA ASP A 126 -6.62 -7.24 15.28
C ASP A 126 -6.37 -5.99 16.11
N ARG A 127 -6.98 -4.84 15.76
CA ARG A 127 -6.81 -3.61 16.54
C ARG A 127 -7.43 -3.77 17.92
N ASP A 128 -8.64 -4.29 17.97
CA ASP A 128 -9.37 -4.47 19.22
C ASP A 128 -8.65 -5.49 20.12
N ASP A 129 -8.17 -6.60 19.56
CA ASP A 129 -7.36 -7.60 20.29
C ASP A 129 -6.04 -6.99 20.81
N LEU A 130 -5.32 -6.23 19.97
CA LEU A 130 -4.07 -5.58 20.38
C LEU A 130 -4.29 -4.51 21.44
N GLU A 131 -5.39 -3.76 21.37
CA GLU A 131 -5.78 -2.82 22.41
C GLU A 131 -6.12 -3.53 23.71
N LEU A 132 -6.86 -4.64 23.63
CA LEU A 132 -7.18 -5.47 24.77
C LEU A 132 -5.91 -5.98 25.47
N ILE A 133 -4.93 -6.48 24.72
CA ILE A 133 -3.64 -6.96 25.25
C ILE A 133 -2.86 -5.82 25.93
N ARG A 134 -2.89 -4.60 25.36
CA ARG A 134 -2.27 -3.41 25.99
C ARG A 134 -2.95 -3.05 27.30
N LEU A 135 -4.28 -3.16 27.34
CA LEU A 135 -5.12 -2.84 28.49
C LEU A 135 -5.34 -4.01 29.45
N ARG A 136 -4.64 -5.14 29.30
CA ARG A 136 -4.80 -6.35 30.13
C ARG A 136 -4.81 -6.10 31.64
N ARG A 137 -4.02 -5.12 32.11
CA ARG A 137 -3.96 -4.70 33.51
C ARG A 137 -5.30 -4.16 34.05
N ALA A 138 -6.17 -3.66 33.19
CA ALA A 138 -7.46 -3.10 33.56
C ALA A 138 -8.60 -4.14 33.55
N ILE A 139 -8.37 -5.34 33.00
CA ILE A 139 -9.40 -6.39 32.85
C ILE A 139 -9.73 -7.01 34.20
N SER A 140 -8.72 -7.47 34.93
CA SER A 140 -8.85 -8.09 36.26
C SER A 140 -8.07 -7.30 37.31
N SER A 141 -8.59 -7.26 38.53
CA SER A 141 -7.90 -6.64 39.68
C SER A 141 -6.79 -7.52 40.25
N ASP A 142 -6.92 -8.83 40.05
CA ASP A 142 -6.18 -9.81 40.85
C ASP A 142 -4.79 -10.04 40.27
N THR A 143 -4.68 -10.06 38.94
CA THR A 143 -3.42 -10.26 38.24
C THR A 143 -2.75 -8.93 37.93
N HIS A 144 -1.65 -8.64 38.63
CA HIS A 144 -0.83 -7.46 38.38
C HIS A 144 0.21 -7.75 37.29
N VAL A 145 -0.09 -7.35 36.05
CA VAL A 145 0.82 -7.56 34.92
C VAL A 145 1.67 -6.30 34.63
N ARG A 146 2.91 -6.50 34.17
CA ARG A 146 3.77 -5.42 33.67
C ARG A 146 3.07 -4.63 32.57
N ARG A 147 3.28 -3.31 32.54
CA ARG A 147 2.78 -2.43 31.47
C ARG A 147 3.34 -2.87 30.12
N SER A 148 2.55 -2.72 29.07
CA SER A 148 2.96 -3.07 27.71
C SER A 148 3.93 -2.04 27.15
N ASP A 149 5.01 -2.53 26.52
CA ASP A 149 6.01 -1.69 25.88
C ASP A 149 5.62 -1.45 24.42
N GLY A 150 5.10 -0.26 24.10
CA GLY A 150 4.89 0.22 22.73
C GLY A 150 3.93 -0.59 21.83
N LYS A 151 3.99 -0.29 20.52
CA LYS A 151 3.25 -0.99 19.46
C LYS A 151 4.22 -1.91 18.70
N SER A 152 3.91 -3.21 18.59
CA SER A 152 4.66 -4.16 17.77
C SER A 152 4.24 -4.04 16.29
N ALA A 153 5.22 -4.14 15.38
CA ALA A 153 4.99 -4.06 13.94
C ALA A 153 4.80 -5.45 13.29
N TYR A 154 5.34 -6.51 13.89
CA TYR A 154 5.25 -7.89 13.44
C TYR A 154 4.52 -8.70 14.51
N PHE A 155 3.50 -9.45 14.11
CA PHE A 155 2.74 -10.30 15.01
C PHE A 155 2.01 -11.39 14.20
N GLN A 156 1.64 -12.45 14.89
CA GLN A 156 0.82 -13.53 14.34
C GLN A 156 -0.24 -13.89 15.38
N ARG A 157 -1.49 -14.07 14.94
CA ARG A 157 -2.56 -14.62 15.76
C ARG A 157 -2.47 -16.14 15.69
N GLY A 158 -2.46 -16.80 16.84
CA GLY A 158 -2.43 -18.26 16.96
C GLY A 158 -3.42 -18.73 18.02
N VAL A 159 -3.80 -20.00 17.96
CA VAL A 159 -4.69 -20.66 18.92
C VAL A 159 -3.87 -21.65 19.74
N VAL A 160 -4.09 -21.67 21.06
CA VAL A 160 -3.42 -22.64 21.94
C VAL A 160 -3.99 -24.03 21.65
N VAL A 161 -3.11 -24.99 21.37
CA VAL A 161 -3.48 -26.40 21.19
C VAL A 161 -3.51 -27.05 22.56
N ASP A 162 -4.60 -27.77 22.86
CA ASP A 162 -4.77 -28.42 24.16
C ASP A 162 -3.80 -29.58 24.32
N ASP A 163 -3.31 -29.76 25.55
CA ASP A 163 -2.52 -30.92 25.92
C ASP A 163 -3.42 -32.17 26.05
N PRO A 164 -3.01 -33.34 25.53
CA PRO A 164 -3.80 -34.57 25.64
C PRO A 164 -4.00 -35.06 27.09
N GLY A 165 -3.14 -34.67 28.04
CA GLY A 165 -3.19 -35.14 29.43
C GLY A 165 -4.16 -34.37 30.34
N SER A 166 -4.53 -33.14 29.99
CA SER A 166 -5.33 -32.23 30.84
C SER A 166 -6.75 -32.02 30.29
N PHE A 167 -7.56 -33.09 30.28
CA PHE A 167 -8.93 -33.03 29.74
C PHE A 167 -9.86 -32.04 30.46
N TYR A 168 -9.75 -31.93 31.79
CA TYR A 168 -10.67 -31.14 32.59
C TYR A 168 -10.28 -29.66 32.69
N ASP A 169 -9.00 -29.33 32.50
CA ASP A 169 -8.50 -27.96 32.58
C ASP A 169 -8.70 -27.19 31.27
N ARG A 170 -8.99 -27.89 30.17
CA ARG A 170 -9.14 -27.27 28.84
C ARG A 170 -10.49 -26.60 28.66
N LEU A 171 -10.51 -25.56 27.82
CA LEU A 171 -11.72 -24.82 27.47
C LEU A 171 -12.66 -25.68 26.60
N PRO A 172 -13.95 -25.83 26.94
CA PRO A 172 -14.91 -26.53 26.09
C PRO A 172 -15.14 -25.77 24.78
N ARG A 173 -15.48 -26.49 23.72
CA ARG A 173 -15.66 -25.91 22.37
C ARG A 173 -16.61 -24.71 22.33
N LYS A 174 -17.63 -24.68 23.18
CA LYS A 174 -18.63 -23.60 23.23
C LYS A 174 -18.07 -22.26 23.75
N GLN A 175 -17.01 -22.31 24.56
CA GLN A 175 -16.38 -21.13 25.15
C GLN A 175 -15.22 -20.59 24.31
N ARG A 176 -14.79 -21.33 23.26
CA ARG A 176 -13.72 -20.89 22.36
C ARG A 176 -14.29 -19.87 21.38
N GLY A 177 -13.76 -18.65 21.44
CA GLY A 177 -14.13 -17.57 20.54
C GLY A 177 -13.24 -17.55 19.31
N LYS A 178 -13.57 -16.68 18.36
CA LYS A 178 -12.69 -16.41 17.20
C LYS A 178 -11.58 -15.42 17.54
N THR A 179 -11.89 -14.45 18.39
CA THR A 179 -11.01 -13.36 18.83
C THR A 179 -10.96 -13.28 20.35
N LEU A 180 -9.94 -12.61 20.89
CA LEU A 180 -9.78 -12.48 22.33
C LEU A 180 -10.90 -11.61 22.94
N VAL A 181 -11.34 -10.60 22.20
CA VAL A 181 -12.46 -9.74 22.61
C VAL A 181 -13.77 -10.52 22.68
N ASP A 182 -14.03 -11.42 21.73
CA ASP A 182 -15.24 -12.26 21.70
C ASP A 182 -15.30 -13.17 22.95
N GLU A 183 -14.19 -13.81 23.29
CA GLU A 183 -14.07 -14.61 24.52
C GLU A 183 -14.29 -13.77 25.78
N LEU A 184 -13.78 -12.54 25.81
CA LEU A 184 -13.99 -11.62 26.92
C LEU A 184 -15.47 -11.27 27.11
N LEU A 185 -16.18 -10.99 26.01
CA LEU A 185 -17.60 -10.62 26.00
C LEU A 185 -18.50 -11.80 26.38
N ALA A 186 -18.13 -13.02 26.01
CA ALA A 186 -18.85 -14.24 26.39
C ALA A 186 -18.83 -14.48 27.92
N ASN A 187 -17.80 -13.98 28.63
CA ASN A 187 -17.65 -14.16 30.07
C ASN A 187 -18.53 -13.19 30.89
N ALA A 188 -19.67 -13.71 31.36
CA ALA A 188 -20.67 -12.93 32.11
C ALA A 188 -20.13 -12.30 33.41
N GLU A 189 -19.23 -12.99 34.12
CA GLU A 189 -18.64 -12.51 35.37
C GLU A 189 -17.77 -11.27 35.16
N ILE A 190 -16.91 -11.32 34.14
CA ILE A 190 -16.04 -10.20 33.75
C ILE A 190 -16.92 -9.01 33.34
N MET A 191 -17.95 -9.24 32.53
CA MET A 191 -18.88 -8.19 32.09
C MET A 191 -19.61 -7.54 33.27
N LYS A 192 -20.05 -8.33 34.25
CA LYS A 192 -20.70 -7.82 35.46
C LYS A 192 -19.75 -6.94 36.28
N ALA A 193 -18.51 -7.38 36.48
CA ALA A 193 -17.50 -6.62 37.21
C ALA A 193 -17.15 -5.30 36.50
N GLN A 194 -16.94 -5.36 35.18
CA GLN A 194 -16.63 -4.19 34.35
C GLN A 194 -17.79 -3.19 34.32
N ARG A 195 -19.04 -3.66 34.18
CA ARG A 195 -20.23 -2.79 34.23
C ARG A 195 -20.35 -2.05 35.55
N LYS A 196 -20.14 -2.74 36.68
CA LYS A 196 -20.14 -2.14 38.02
C LYS A 196 -19.04 -1.07 38.15
N ARG A 197 -17.83 -1.37 37.68
CA ARG A 197 -16.70 -0.44 37.71
C ARG A 197 -16.95 0.78 36.82
N TYR A 198 -17.46 0.57 35.61
CA TYR A 198 -17.81 1.63 34.67
C TYR A 198 -18.88 2.56 35.26
N ALA A 199 -19.96 2.02 35.83
CA ALA A 199 -20.99 2.81 36.47
C ALA A 199 -20.45 3.68 37.63
N LYS A 200 -19.52 3.13 38.43
CA LYS A 200 -18.83 3.91 39.47
C LYS A 200 -18.01 5.04 38.86
N ILE A 201 -17.21 4.76 37.83
CA ILE A 201 -16.40 5.79 37.15
C ILE A 201 -17.30 6.88 36.56
N ALA A 202 -18.35 6.50 35.84
CA ALA A 202 -19.30 7.43 35.22
C ALA A 202 -19.94 8.36 36.26
N ARG A 203 -20.40 7.84 37.40
CA ARG A 203 -20.93 8.65 38.52
C ARG A 203 -19.89 9.62 39.05
N THR A 204 -18.69 9.16 39.37
CA THR A 204 -17.63 10.03 39.89
C THR A 204 -17.22 11.12 38.90
N MET A 205 -17.21 10.83 37.60
CA MET A 205 -16.93 11.82 36.56
C MET A 205 -18.07 12.84 36.41
N ALA A 206 -19.32 12.41 36.50
CA ALA A 206 -20.48 13.31 36.48
C ALA A 206 -20.49 14.25 37.70
N GLU A 207 -20.21 13.72 38.90
CA GLU A 207 -20.08 14.50 40.13
C GLU A 207 -18.97 15.54 40.03
N LYS A 208 -17.78 15.15 39.53
CA LYS A 208 -16.67 16.08 39.29
C LYS A 208 -17.06 17.20 38.32
N ARG A 209 -17.70 16.86 37.20
CA ARG A 209 -18.18 17.86 36.22
C ARG A 209 -19.21 18.81 36.84
N ALA A 210 -20.16 18.29 37.61
CA ALA A 210 -21.16 19.10 38.31
C ALA A 210 -20.53 20.02 39.36
N ALA A 211 -19.54 19.54 40.11
CA ALA A 211 -18.80 20.34 41.09
C ALA A 211 -18.04 21.51 40.43
N ILE A 212 -17.38 21.25 39.29
CA ILE A 212 -16.70 22.29 38.52
C ILE A 212 -17.69 23.37 38.07
N LYS A 213 -18.81 22.96 37.46
CA LYS A 213 -19.87 23.89 37.02
C LYS A 213 -20.46 24.70 38.18
N ARG A 214 -20.68 24.09 39.34
CA ARG A 214 -21.15 24.80 40.55
C ARG A 214 -20.13 25.85 41.00
N LYS A 215 -18.83 25.52 41.00
CA LYS A 215 -17.76 26.45 41.37
C LYS A 215 -17.68 27.64 40.40
N GLU A 216 -17.77 27.39 39.10
CA GLU A 216 -17.81 28.45 38.08
C GLU A 216 -19.02 29.38 38.26
N GLN A 217 -20.21 28.81 38.49
CA GLN A 217 -21.42 29.59 38.77
C GLN A 217 -21.28 30.44 40.04
N GLN A 218 -20.70 29.90 41.11
CA GLN A 218 -20.43 30.66 42.33
C GLN A 218 -19.47 31.83 42.07
N GLN A 219 -18.39 31.63 41.30
CA GLN A 219 -17.47 32.70 40.93
C GLN A 219 -18.17 33.79 40.12
N MET A 220 -18.97 33.41 39.11
CA MET A 220 -19.72 34.37 38.30
C MET A 220 -20.73 35.16 39.13
N LYS A 221 -21.40 34.53 40.10
CA LYS A 221 -22.28 35.23 41.05
C LYS A 221 -21.50 36.25 41.89
N ARG A 222 -20.35 35.87 42.44
CA ARG A 222 -19.49 36.78 43.24
C ARG A 222 -19.03 38.00 42.43
N LEU A 223 -18.60 37.81 41.19
CA LEU A 223 -18.20 38.90 40.29
C LEU A 223 -19.37 39.86 39.98
N LYS A 224 -20.56 39.32 39.71
CA LYS A 224 -21.77 40.13 39.48
C LYS A 224 -22.19 40.93 40.72
N THR A 225 -22.15 40.33 41.90
CA THR A 225 -22.47 41.03 43.16
C THR A 225 -21.44 42.11 43.51
N GLY A 226 -20.15 41.90 43.20
CA GLY A 226 -19.09 42.89 43.41
C GLY A 226 -19.28 44.14 42.53
N ARG A 227 -19.60 43.96 41.24
CA ARG A 227 -19.88 45.08 40.31
C ARG A 227 -21.09 45.91 40.73
N LYS A 228 -22.17 45.28 41.21
CA LYS A 228 -23.37 46.01 41.68
C LYS A 228 -23.09 46.90 42.91
N LYS A 229 -22.22 46.47 43.83
CA LYS A 229 -21.84 47.30 44.99
C LYS A 229 -20.99 48.51 44.60
N GLN A 230 -20.08 48.35 43.63
CA GLN A 230 -19.26 49.46 43.11
C GLN A 230 -20.07 50.50 42.30
N GLN A 231 -21.14 50.06 41.63
CA GLN A 231 -22.04 50.96 40.88
C GLN A 231 -23.03 51.72 41.78
N ALA A 232 -23.28 51.24 43.01
CA ALA A 232 -24.18 51.89 43.97
C ALA A 232 -23.53 53.05 44.73
N THR A 233 -22.20 53.18 44.69
CA THR A 233 -21.46 54.33 45.21
C THR A 233 -21.26 55.36 44.11
N VAL A 234 -22.33 56.06 43.71
CA VAL A 234 -22.20 57.30 42.93
C VAL A 234 -22.03 58.43 43.94
N VAL A 235 -20.81 58.95 44.05
CA VAL A 235 -20.52 60.11 44.89
C VAL A 235 -21.21 61.33 44.28
N VAL A 236 -22.23 61.84 44.97
CA VAL A 236 -22.80 63.16 44.69
C VAL A 236 -21.74 64.18 45.15
N ARG A 237 -21.21 64.96 44.20
CA ARG A 237 -20.37 66.12 44.51
C ARG A 237 -21.29 67.31 44.78
N GLU A 238 -21.06 67.97 45.91
CA GLU A 238 -21.64 69.26 46.29
C GLU A 238 -21.29 70.37 45.28
#